data_AF-A0A935BN80-F1
#
_entry.id   AF-A0A935BN80-F1
#
_cell.length_a   1.000
_cell.length_b   1.000
_cell.length_c   1.000
_cell.angle_alpha   90.00
_cell.angle_beta   90.00
_cell.angle_gamma   90.00
#
_symmetry.space_group_name_H-M   'P 1'
#
loop_
_entity.id
_entity.type
_entity.pdbx_description
1 polymer ?
#
loop_
_entity_poly.entity_id
_entity_poly.type
_entity_poly.pdbx_seq_one_letter_code
_entity_poly.pdbx_strand_id
1 'polypeptide(L)'
;MNLDFDKTRLTKKKGNYFTGDSIHLTDPSLHAKAQDYKRELSGKMRAVAAQDIARIQASRGYIATRKYDGEFALVFFDGEKLISVNPGGTVRIGLPCFEEAEKLLKAAKVKSCVLGGELYIQAENSKGLRIHQVVSVLRNPRSEADMERLGLAVCDVVEHDGEKTDTLKKSLGYSINGSPRATRAGRRACSDEKD
;
A
#
# COMPACT_ATOMS: atom_id res chain seq x y z
N MET A 1 8.58 -14.96 9.70
CA MET A 1 7.85 -13.75 10.13
C MET A 1 6.71 -14.22 11.02
N ASN A 2 6.57 -13.67 12.22
CA ASN A 2 5.44 -13.97 13.10
C ASN A 2 4.58 -12.71 13.27
N LEU A 3 3.33 -12.75 12.82
CA LEU A 3 2.39 -11.62 12.93
C LEU A 3 1.45 -11.72 14.14
N ASP A 4 1.77 -12.55 15.14
CA ASP A 4 1.05 -12.59 16.41
C ASP A 4 1.23 -11.29 17.18
N PHE A 5 0.21 -10.98 17.99
CA PHE A 5 0.16 -9.77 18.80
C PHE A 5 -0.69 -9.99 20.05
N ASP A 6 -0.34 -9.27 21.11
CA ASP A 6 -1.14 -9.26 22.34
C ASP A 6 -2.37 -8.36 22.15
N LYS A 7 -3.53 -8.98 21.94
CA LYS A 7 -4.82 -8.27 21.78
C LYS A 7 -5.18 -7.38 22.97
N THR A 8 -4.67 -7.67 24.17
CA THR A 8 -4.96 -6.86 25.37
C THR A 8 -4.21 -5.54 25.38
N ARG A 9 -3.14 -5.42 24.59
CA ARG A 9 -2.30 -4.22 24.48
C ARG A 9 -2.57 -3.38 23.24
N LEU A 10 -3.37 -3.89 22.30
CA LEU A 10 -3.86 -3.10 21.17
C LEU A 10 -5.23 -2.49 21.48
N THR A 11 -5.43 -1.26 21.00
CA THR A 11 -6.72 -0.59 21.13
C THR A 11 -7.65 -1.06 20.03
N LYS A 12 -8.75 -1.72 20.42
CA LYS A 12 -9.87 -1.99 19.52
C LYS A 12 -10.55 -0.66 19.15
N LYS A 13 -10.72 -0.39 17.86
CA LYS A 13 -11.39 0.83 17.39
C LYS A 13 -12.83 0.56 16.99
N LYS A 14 -13.07 -0.36 16.06
CA LYS A 14 -14.41 -0.73 15.56
C LYS A 14 -14.34 -2.07 14.82
N GLY A 15 -15.40 -2.88 14.83
CA GLY A 15 -15.40 -4.19 14.14
C GLY A 15 -14.19 -5.06 14.53
N ASN A 16 -13.45 -5.53 13.52
CA ASN A 16 -12.19 -6.27 13.69
C ASN A 16 -10.94 -5.37 13.69
N TYR A 17 -11.10 -4.06 13.64
CA TYR A 17 -9.98 -3.13 13.51
C TYR A 17 -9.32 -2.81 14.87
N PHE A 18 -8.02 -3.11 14.95
CA PHE A 18 -7.15 -2.80 16.08
C PHE A 18 -5.97 -1.93 15.64
N THR A 19 -5.51 -1.08 16.54
CA THR A 19 -4.28 -0.29 16.36
C THR A 19 -3.53 -0.12 17.67
N GLY A 20 -2.22 0.07 17.59
CA GLY A 20 -1.35 0.29 18.74
C GLY A 20 0.11 0.36 18.29
N ASP A 21 1.02 0.08 19.20
CA ASP A 21 2.46 0.22 18.96
C ASP A 21 3.13 -1.12 18.64
N SER A 22 4.15 -1.05 17.78
CA SER A 22 4.93 -2.20 17.31
C SER A 22 5.61 -2.98 18.43
N ILE A 23 5.86 -2.35 19.57
CA ILE A 23 6.41 -2.99 20.77
C ILE A 23 5.50 -4.08 21.35
N HIS A 24 4.24 -4.15 20.90
CA HIS A 24 3.26 -5.17 21.31
C HIS A 24 3.11 -6.30 20.29
N LEU A 25 3.87 -6.25 19.19
CA LEU A 25 4.01 -7.36 18.26
C LEU A 25 4.95 -8.42 18.85
N THR A 26 4.68 -9.68 18.55
CA THR A 26 5.56 -10.79 18.93
C THR A 26 6.91 -10.71 18.20
N ASP A 27 6.92 -10.20 16.97
CA ASP A 27 8.12 -10.01 16.16
C ASP A 27 8.51 -8.51 16.12
N PRO A 28 9.45 -8.05 16.95
CA PRO A 28 9.86 -6.64 16.98
C PRO A 28 10.64 -6.23 15.70
N SER A 29 11.14 -7.19 14.91
CA SER A 29 11.91 -6.89 13.70
C SER A 29 11.07 -6.24 12.60
N LEU A 30 9.74 -6.37 12.67
CA LEU A 30 8.82 -5.79 11.68
C LEU A 30 8.88 -4.27 11.65
N HIS A 31 9.05 -3.63 12.81
CA HIS A 31 9.20 -2.18 12.87
C HIS A 31 10.54 -1.72 12.28
N ALA A 32 11.63 -2.40 12.62
CA ALA A 32 12.94 -2.12 12.03
C ALA A 32 12.89 -2.26 10.50
N LYS A 33 12.25 -3.31 9.98
CA LYS A 33 12.04 -3.50 8.55
C LYS A 33 11.21 -2.37 7.91
N ALA A 34 10.18 -1.87 8.59
CA ALA A 34 9.41 -0.71 8.13
C ALA A 34 10.25 0.58 8.07
N GLN A 35 11.10 0.81 9.07
CA GLN A 35 12.02 1.95 9.10
C GLN A 35 13.07 1.86 7.99
N ASP A 36 13.68 0.69 7.82
CA ASP A 36 14.70 0.44 6.81
C ASP A 36 14.15 0.62 5.40
N TYR A 37 13.02 -0.01 5.09
CA TYR A 37 12.36 0.14 3.79
C TYR A 37 12.02 1.60 3.50
N LYS A 38 11.43 2.33 4.45
CA LYS A 38 11.07 3.74 4.20
C LYS A 38 12.30 4.61 4.02
N ARG A 39 13.38 4.36 4.77
CA ARG A 39 14.67 5.07 4.62
C ARG A 39 15.26 4.82 3.23
N GLU A 40 15.32 3.57 2.79
CA GLU A 40 15.82 3.21 1.46
C GLU A 40 14.97 3.79 0.33
N LEU A 41 13.65 3.68 0.43
CA LEU A 41 12.71 4.24 -0.54
C LEU A 41 12.92 5.75 -0.67
N SER A 42 12.97 6.46 0.46
CA SER A 42 13.14 7.92 0.48
C SER A 42 14.49 8.33 -0.12
N GLY A 43 15.57 7.58 0.13
CA GLY A 43 16.89 7.82 -0.46
C GLY A 43 16.93 7.60 -1.98
N LYS A 44 15.99 6.84 -2.55
CA LYS A 44 15.85 6.60 -4.00
C LYS A 44 14.89 7.59 -4.68
N MET A 45 14.15 8.39 -3.93
CA MET A 45 13.18 9.35 -4.48
C MET A 45 13.85 10.67 -4.85
N ARG A 46 13.46 11.20 -6.01
CA ARG A 46 13.86 12.53 -6.47
C ARG A 46 12.62 13.41 -6.62
N ALA A 47 12.59 14.54 -5.92
CA ALA A 47 11.55 15.55 -6.12
C ALA A 47 11.69 16.14 -7.54
N VAL A 48 10.56 16.24 -8.24
CA VAL A 48 10.47 16.86 -9.57
C VAL A 48 9.36 17.89 -9.53
N ALA A 49 9.69 19.16 -9.80
CA ALA A 49 8.68 20.20 -9.95
C ALA A 49 7.90 20.00 -11.25
N ALA A 50 6.66 20.49 -11.31
CA ALA A 50 5.81 20.33 -12.49
C ALA A 50 6.47 20.83 -13.79
N GLN A 51 7.16 21.98 -13.72
CA GLN A 51 7.92 22.56 -14.84
C GLN A 51 9.10 21.69 -15.30
N ASP A 52 9.61 20.80 -14.46
CA ASP A 52 10.74 19.93 -14.75
C ASP A 52 10.34 18.52 -15.20
N ILE A 53 9.04 18.22 -15.29
CA ILE A 53 8.55 16.90 -15.72
C ILE A 53 9.08 16.55 -17.12
N ALA A 54 9.13 17.52 -18.04
CA ALA A 54 9.67 17.33 -19.39
C ALA A 54 11.16 16.94 -19.40
N ARG A 55 11.90 17.16 -18.31
CA ARG A 55 13.32 16.77 -18.17
C ARG A 55 13.50 15.30 -17.80
N ILE A 56 12.43 14.58 -17.47
CA ILE A 56 12.47 13.15 -17.23
C ILE A 56 12.67 12.44 -18.57
N GLN A 57 13.85 11.84 -18.78
CA GLN A 57 14.19 11.14 -20.02
C GLN A 57 13.26 9.95 -20.27
N ALA A 58 12.31 10.09 -21.20
CA ALA A 58 11.31 9.06 -21.51
C ALA A 58 11.92 7.70 -21.92
N SER A 59 13.15 7.71 -22.48
CA SER A 59 13.88 6.52 -22.91
C SER A 59 14.27 5.54 -21.79
N ARG A 60 14.04 5.88 -20.52
CA ARG A 60 14.39 5.03 -19.37
C ARG A 60 13.30 4.03 -18.95
N GLY A 61 12.18 3.95 -19.68
CA GLY A 61 11.15 2.93 -19.43
C GLY A 61 10.40 3.11 -18.11
N TYR A 62 10.07 4.36 -17.74
CA TYR A 62 9.35 4.66 -16.50
C TYR A 62 7.91 4.12 -16.52
N ILE A 63 7.43 3.72 -15.33
CA ILE A 63 6.02 3.43 -15.08
C ILE A 63 5.41 4.62 -14.34
N ALA A 64 4.35 5.18 -14.90
CA ALA A 64 3.55 6.20 -14.22
C ALA A 64 2.37 5.54 -13.52
N THR A 65 2.20 5.83 -12.23
CA THR A 65 1.09 5.33 -11.41
C THR A 65 0.27 6.49 -10.84
N ARG A 66 -0.94 6.19 -10.38
CA ARG A 66 -1.73 7.17 -9.61
C ARG A 66 -1.03 7.43 -8.29
N LYS A 67 -0.77 8.71 -7.97
CA LYS A 67 -0.38 9.11 -6.62
C LYS A 67 -1.59 9.01 -5.70
N TYR A 68 -1.52 8.13 -4.72
CA TYR A 68 -2.42 8.14 -3.57
C TYR A 68 -1.88 9.14 -2.54
N ASP A 69 -2.79 9.79 -1.83
CA ASP A 69 -2.45 10.78 -0.81
C ASP A 69 -3.10 10.32 0.49
N GLY A 70 -2.32 9.58 1.27
CA GLY A 70 -2.80 8.81 2.39
C GLY A 70 -1.66 8.37 3.32
N GLU A 71 -1.96 7.40 4.17
CA GLU A 71 -0.99 6.94 5.15
C GLU A 71 -0.16 5.81 4.55
N PHE A 72 1.16 5.98 4.52
CA PHE A 72 2.07 4.90 4.15
C PHE A 72 1.76 3.64 4.98
N ALA A 73 1.91 2.46 4.38
CA ALA A 73 1.74 1.20 5.04
C ALA A 73 2.78 0.20 4.49
N LEU A 74 3.69 -0.26 5.34
CA LEU A 74 4.42 -1.50 5.04
C LEU A 74 3.57 -2.66 5.55
N VAL A 75 3.08 -3.45 4.61
CA VAL A 75 2.14 -4.54 4.85
C VAL A 75 2.89 -5.86 4.90
N PHE A 76 2.52 -6.69 5.86
CA PHE A 76 3.10 -8.00 6.11
C PHE A 76 2.00 -9.04 6.07
N PHE A 77 2.22 -10.11 5.31
CA PHE A 77 1.32 -11.25 5.21
C PHE A 77 2.11 -12.55 5.42
N ASP A 78 1.63 -13.44 6.28
CA ASP A 78 2.28 -14.69 6.65
C ASP A 78 1.60 -15.96 6.10
N GLY A 79 0.66 -15.78 5.17
CA GLY A 79 -0.17 -16.87 4.62
C GLY A 79 -1.55 -16.93 5.26
N GLU A 80 -1.70 -16.39 6.46
CA GLU A 80 -2.95 -16.45 7.21
C GLU A 80 -3.53 -15.07 7.52
N LYS A 81 -2.70 -14.12 7.96
CA LYS A 81 -3.13 -12.81 8.43
C LYS A 81 -2.28 -11.70 7.84
N LEU A 82 -2.86 -10.52 7.76
CA LEU A 82 -2.23 -9.33 7.22
C LEU A 82 -2.27 -8.20 8.26
N ILE A 83 -1.10 -7.63 8.50
CA ILE A 83 -0.94 -6.44 9.35
C ILE A 83 -0.17 -5.37 8.58
N SER A 84 -0.29 -4.12 8.99
CA SER A 84 0.65 -3.08 8.56
C SER A 84 1.41 -2.51 9.73
N VAL A 85 2.70 -2.22 9.54
CA VAL A 85 3.52 -1.47 10.48
C VAL A 85 4.05 -0.22 9.78
N ASN A 86 3.82 0.93 10.41
CA ASN A 86 4.35 2.19 9.93
C ASN A 86 5.78 2.42 10.47
N PRO A 87 6.63 3.21 9.78
CA PRO A 87 7.98 3.53 10.26
C PRO A 87 8.00 4.22 11.64
N GLY A 88 6.90 4.90 11.99
CA GLY A 88 6.67 5.48 13.31
C GLY A 88 6.27 4.47 14.39
N GLY A 89 6.11 3.18 14.07
CA GLY A 89 5.76 2.11 15.00
C GLY A 89 4.27 1.80 15.09
N THR A 90 3.39 2.60 14.48
CA THR A 90 1.95 2.32 14.50
C THR A 90 1.62 1.04 13.75
N VAL A 91 0.92 0.13 14.42
CA VAL A 91 0.40 -1.12 13.89
C VAL A 91 -1.08 -0.97 13.56
N ARG A 92 -1.52 -1.58 12.46
CA ARG A 92 -2.93 -1.69 12.07
C ARG A 92 -3.27 -3.10 11.65
N ILE A 93 -4.40 -3.60 12.13
CA ILE A 93 -4.84 -4.99 11.96
C ILE A 93 -6.36 -5.01 11.75
N GLY A 94 -6.84 -5.84 10.82
CA GLY A 94 -8.29 -6.08 10.65
C GLY A 94 -9.05 -4.91 10.05
N LEU A 95 -8.42 -4.12 9.19
CA LEU A 95 -9.14 -3.18 8.32
C LEU A 95 -9.88 -3.96 7.20
N PRO A 96 -11.05 -3.50 6.73
CA PRO A 96 -11.77 -4.19 5.65
C PRO A 96 -10.93 -4.40 4.37
N CYS A 97 -10.13 -3.40 3.97
CA CYS A 97 -9.22 -3.52 2.83
C CYS A 97 -8.08 -4.53 3.06
N PHE A 98 -7.75 -4.85 4.31
CA PHE A 98 -6.78 -5.89 4.65
C PHE A 98 -7.41 -7.27 4.52
N GLU A 99 -8.66 -7.44 4.96
CA GLU A 99 -9.40 -8.69 4.78
C GLU A 99 -9.61 -9.01 3.29
N GLU A 100 -9.86 -7.99 2.46
CA GLU A 100 -9.90 -8.15 1.00
C GLU A 100 -8.55 -8.57 0.43
N ALA A 101 -7.46 -7.89 0.82
CA ALA A 101 -6.11 -8.23 0.38
C ALA A 101 -5.70 -9.66 0.79
N GLU A 102 -6.02 -10.09 2.01
CA GLU A 102 -5.79 -11.46 2.47
C GLU A 102 -6.50 -12.49 1.58
N LYS A 103 -7.76 -12.26 1.23
CA LYS A 103 -8.51 -13.16 0.35
C LYS A 103 -7.84 -13.29 -1.02
N LEU A 104 -7.38 -12.17 -1.59
CA LEU A 104 -6.68 -12.16 -2.87
C LEU A 104 -5.33 -12.90 -2.79
N LEU A 105 -4.54 -12.65 -1.75
CA LEU A 105 -3.24 -13.32 -1.55
C LEU A 105 -3.38 -14.82 -1.32
N LYS A 106 -4.38 -15.24 -0.52
CA LYS A 106 -4.71 -16.65 -0.29
C LYS A 106 -5.17 -17.34 -1.56
N ALA A 107 -6.04 -16.69 -2.34
CA ALA A 107 -6.49 -17.22 -3.63
C ALA A 107 -5.32 -17.39 -4.62
N ALA A 108 -4.34 -16.48 -4.56
CA ALA A 108 -3.10 -16.57 -5.32
C ALA A 108 -2.07 -17.56 -4.75
N LYS A 109 -2.36 -18.22 -3.62
CA LYS A 109 -1.48 -19.17 -2.91
C LYS A 109 -0.14 -18.56 -2.48
N VAL A 110 -0.10 -17.26 -2.21
CA VAL A 110 1.06 -16.60 -1.60
C VAL A 110 1.25 -17.16 -0.19
N LYS A 111 2.45 -17.62 0.14
CA LYS A 111 2.77 -18.15 1.48
C LYS A 111 3.17 -17.04 2.43
N SER A 112 3.88 -16.04 1.94
CA SER A 112 4.18 -14.82 2.71
C SER A 112 4.58 -13.69 1.77
N CYS A 113 4.36 -12.44 2.17
CA CYS A 113 4.90 -11.30 1.44
C CYS A 113 5.05 -10.07 2.33
N VAL A 114 5.93 -9.17 1.88
CA VAL A 114 6.05 -7.81 2.40
C VAL A 114 5.76 -6.85 1.25
N LEU A 115 4.80 -5.95 1.43
CA LEU A 115 4.29 -5.07 0.38
C LEU A 115 4.40 -3.61 0.82
N GLY A 116 4.96 -2.76 -0.03
CA GLY A 116 4.96 -1.32 0.16
C GLY A 116 3.69 -0.73 -0.44
N GLY A 117 2.87 -0.05 0.38
CA GLY A 117 1.63 0.54 -0.09
C GLY A 117 1.21 1.80 0.67
N GLU A 118 0.01 2.26 0.32
CA GLU A 118 -0.62 3.43 0.92
C GLU A 118 -2.10 3.12 1.25
N LEU A 119 -2.49 3.40 2.49
CA LEU A 119 -3.88 3.44 2.91
C LEU A 119 -4.49 4.75 2.43
N TYR A 120 -5.60 4.69 1.69
CA TYR A 120 -6.24 5.85 1.09
C TYR A 120 -7.76 5.80 1.24
N ILE A 121 -8.46 6.92 1.00
CA ILE A 121 -9.92 6.94 0.92
C ILE A 121 -10.36 6.72 -0.54
N GLN A 122 -11.19 5.70 -0.76
CA GLN A 122 -11.83 5.42 -2.04
C GLN A 122 -12.76 6.58 -2.41
N ALA A 123 -12.71 7.01 -3.67
CA ALA A 123 -13.12 8.33 -4.13
C ALA A 123 -14.45 8.85 -3.53
N GLU A 124 -14.34 9.93 -2.75
CA GLU A 124 -15.46 10.76 -2.35
C GLU A 124 -15.13 12.24 -2.63
N ASN A 125 -16.14 13.00 -3.05
CA ASN A 125 -16.06 14.45 -3.14
C ASN A 125 -16.03 15.04 -1.73
N SER A 126 -14.85 15.11 -1.14
CA SER A 126 -14.63 15.80 0.12
C SER A 126 -13.90 17.12 -0.10
N LYS A 127 -14.20 18.11 0.73
CA LYS A 127 -13.53 19.41 0.73
C LYS A 127 -12.17 19.40 1.48
N GLY A 128 -11.80 18.29 2.11
CA GLY A 128 -10.62 18.19 2.97
C GLY A 128 -9.40 17.56 2.27
N LEU A 129 -8.20 17.79 2.82
CA LEU A 129 -7.00 17.09 2.38
C LEU A 129 -7.16 15.57 2.61
N ARG A 130 -6.89 14.76 1.58
CA ARG A 130 -7.15 13.30 1.60
C ARG A 130 -6.42 12.60 2.75
N ILE A 131 -5.15 12.96 2.98
CA ILE A 131 -4.37 12.45 4.11
C ILE A 131 -5.05 12.67 5.47
N HIS A 132 -5.65 13.85 5.69
CA HIS A 132 -6.32 14.15 6.96
C HIS A 132 -7.57 13.29 7.14
N GLN A 133 -8.27 12.96 6.05
CA GLN A 133 -9.43 12.07 6.09
C GLN A 133 -9.01 10.64 6.43
N VAL A 134 -7.97 10.13 5.75
CA VAL A 134 -7.40 8.81 6.03
C VAL A 134 -7.01 8.71 7.51
N VAL A 135 -6.20 9.65 8.00
CA VAL A 135 -5.75 9.67 9.39
C VAL A 135 -6.93 9.79 10.36
N SER A 136 -7.97 10.57 10.03
CA SER A 136 -9.16 10.68 10.87
C SER A 136 -9.90 9.36 11.01
N VAL A 137 -10.14 8.65 9.90
CA VAL A 137 -10.83 7.35 9.93
C VAL A 137 -9.97 6.33 10.69
N LEU A 138 -8.66 6.30 10.43
CA LEU A 138 -7.74 5.37 11.07
C LEU A 138 -7.61 5.58 12.58
N ARG A 139 -7.68 6.82 13.07
CA ARG A 139 -7.57 7.13 14.50
C ARG A 139 -8.89 6.97 15.26
N ASN A 140 -10.00 7.36 14.64
CA ASN A 140 -11.31 7.40 15.28
C ASN A 140 -12.45 7.15 14.25
N PRO A 141 -12.64 5.90 13.80
CA PRO A 141 -13.71 5.58 12.85
C PRO A 141 -15.08 5.75 13.50
N ARG A 142 -16.00 6.47 12.85
CA ARG A 142 -17.33 6.75 13.43
C ARG A 142 -18.28 5.55 13.28
N SER A 143 -18.14 4.82 12.18
CA SER A 143 -18.91 3.63 11.81
C SER A 143 -18.05 2.58 11.12
N GLU A 144 -18.58 1.39 10.87
CA GLU A 144 -17.90 0.38 10.04
C GLU A 144 -17.89 0.81 8.56
N ALA A 145 -18.96 1.43 8.08
CA ALA A 145 -19.02 2.06 6.76
C ALA A 145 -17.91 3.12 6.56
N ASP A 146 -17.50 3.81 7.62
CA ASP A 146 -16.36 4.73 7.56
C ASP A 146 -15.05 4.01 7.21
N MET A 147 -14.86 2.79 7.71
CA MET A 147 -13.67 1.97 7.45
C MET A 147 -13.72 1.29 6.08
N GLU A 148 -14.91 0.94 5.58
CA GLU A 148 -15.08 0.38 4.22
C GLU A 148 -14.64 1.34 3.12
N ARG A 149 -14.64 2.65 3.41
CA ARG A 149 -14.10 3.68 2.52
C ARG A 149 -12.58 3.63 2.38
N LEU A 150 -11.87 2.94 3.26
CA LEU A 150 -10.43 2.78 3.15
C LEU A 150 -10.09 1.77 2.05
N GLY A 151 -9.08 2.08 1.25
CA GLY A 151 -8.46 1.17 0.31
C GLY A 151 -6.97 0.99 0.62
N LEU A 152 -6.39 -0.09 0.10
CA LEU A 152 -4.95 -0.33 0.12
C LEU A 152 -4.42 -0.27 -1.32
N ALA A 153 -3.56 0.71 -1.61
CA ALA A 153 -2.87 0.81 -2.88
C ALA A 153 -1.45 0.25 -2.72
N VAL A 154 -1.19 -0.94 -3.28
CA VAL A 154 0.16 -1.53 -3.29
C VAL A 154 0.97 -0.93 -4.44
N CYS A 155 2.13 -0.38 -4.11
CA CYS A 155 3.03 0.29 -5.05
C CYS A 155 4.33 -0.49 -5.26
N ASP A 156 4.69 -1.38 -4.34
CA ASP A 156 5.89 -2.21 -4.43
C ASP A 156 5.70 -3.57 -3.75
N VAL A 157 6.39 -4.58 -4.27
CA VAL A 157 6.57 -5.87 -3.60
C VAL A 157 7.98 -5.85 -3.04
N VAL A 158 8.14 -6.02 -1.73
CA VAL A 158 9.46 -5.96 -1.06
C VAL A 158 10.02 -7.37 -0.89
N GLU A 159 9.15 -8.29 -0.50
CA GLU A 159 9.47 -9.72 -0.37
C GLU A 159 8.27 -10.55 -0.83
N HIS A 160 8.54 -11.68 -1.48
CA HIS A 160 7.56 -12.66 -1.89
C HIS A 160 8.06 -14.07 -1.55
N ASP A 161 7.30 -14.80 -0.76
CA ASP A 161 7.60 -16.15 -0.28
C ASP A 161 9.00 -16.30 0.35
N GLY A 162 9.41 -15.30 1.13
CA GLY A 162 10.69 -15.25 1.81
C GLY A 162 11.87 -14.74 0.95
N GLU A 163 11.66 -14.51 -0.34
CA GLU A 163 12.68 -13.94 -1.22
C GLU A 163 12.51 -12.42 -1.35
N LYS A 164 13.61 -11.68 -1.21
CA LYS A 164 13.63 -10.24 -1.52
C LYS A 164 13.38 -10.03 -3.01
N THR A 165 12.46 -9.14 -3.33
CA THR A 165 12.11 -8.79 -4.70
C THR A 165 12.71 -7.44 -5.07
N ASP A 166 13.47 -7.41 -6.17
CA ASP A 166 13.89 -6.16 -6.81
C ASP A 166 12.84 -5.85 -7.89
N THR A 167 11.66 -5.42 -7.46
CA THR A 167 10.42 -5.45 -8.27
C THR A 167 10.45 -4.45 -9.42
N LEU A 168 11.29 -3.43 -9.33
CA LEU A 168 11.60 -2.54 -10.45
C LEU A 168 12.38 -3.23 -11.58
N LYS A 169 13.05 -4.37 -11.34
CA LYS A 169 13.73 -5.15 -12.38
C LYS A 169 12.94 -6.35 -12.91
N LYS A 170 12.14 -7.02 -12.05
CA LYS A 170 11.46 -8.29 -12.42
C LYS A 170 10.01 -8.14 -12.90
N SER A 171 9.32 -7.03 -12.64
CA SER A 171 7.92 -6.83 -13.08
C SER A 171 7.73 -6.72 -14.60
N LEU A 172 8.83 -6.60 -15.37
CA LEU A 172 8.83 -6.72 -16.84
C LEU A 172 8.98 -8.17 -17.37
N GLY A 173 9.12 -9.16 -16.49
CA GLY A 173 9.30 -10.58 -16.86
C GLY A 173 8.15 -11.53 -16.47
N TYR A 174 7.24 -11.12 -15.58
CA TYR A 174 6.07 -11.93 -15.26
C TYR A 174 4.94 -11.66 -16.26
N SER A 175 5.01 -12.35 -17.39
CA SER A 175 3.83 -12.73 -18.17
C SER A 175 2.93 -13.58 -17.26
N ILE A 176 1.99 -12.93 -16.57
CA ILE A 176 0.77 -13.62 -16.14
C ILE A 176 0.12 -14.18 -17.40
N ASN A 177 0.18 -15.49 -17.57
CA ASN A 177 -0.55 -16.20 -18.62
C ASN A 177 -2.03 -15.88 -18.48
N GLY A 178 -2.50 -14.96 -19.31
CA GLY A 178 -3.84 -14.39 -19.28
C GLY A 178 -3.80 -13.02 -19.93
N SER A 179 -3.92 -13.00 -21.26
CA SER A 179 -3.81 -11.78 -22.06
C SER A 179 -4.64 -10.63 -21.49
N PRO A 180 -4.08 -9.41 -21.36
CA PRO A 180 -4.86 -8.21 -21.52
C PRO A 180 -4.71 -7.79 -22.98
N ARG A 181 -5.72 -8.11 -23.80
CA ARG A 181 -6.00 -7.28 -24.97
C ARG A 181 -6.02 -5.84 -24.47
N ALA A 182 -5.11 -5.02 -24.99
CA ALA A 182 -5.17 -3.58 -24.81
C ALA A 182 -6.57 -3.11 -25.19
N THR A 183 -7.41 -2.82 -24.21
CA THR A 183 -8.70 -2.19 -24.45
C THR A 183 -8.40 -0.83 -25.06
N ARG A 184 -8.90 -0.66 -26.29
CA ARG A 184 -8.71 0.43 -27.23
C ARG A 184 -9.22 1.80 -26.76
N ALA A 185 -9.38 2.02 -25.46
CA ALA A 185 -9.99 3.21 -24.86
C ALA A 185 -8.99 4.32 -24.49
N GLY A 186 -7.67 4.04 -24.45
CA GLY A 186 -6.66 5.04 -24.08
C GLY A 186 -6.07 5.86 -25.24
N ARG A 187 -6.50 5.65 -26.49
CA ARG A 187 -5.93 6.30 -27.69
C ARG A 187 -6.67 7.55 -28.17
N ARG A 188 -7.69 8.02 -27.45
CA ARG A 188 -8.60 9.07 -27.94
C ARG A 188 -8.70 10.31 -27.04
N ALA A 189 -7.65 10.59 -26.25
CA ALA A 189 -7.60 11.77 -25.38
C ALA A 189 -6.39 12.69 -25.64
N CYS A 190 -5.68 12.52 -26.77
CA CYS A 190 -4.48 13.32 -27.07
C CYS A 190 -4.45 13.91 -28.50
N SER A 191 -5.57 13.89 -29.21
CA SER A 191 -5.73 14.57 -30.49
C SER A 191 -7.13 15.16 -30.49
N ASP A 192 -7.24 16.44 -30.13
CA ASP A 192 -8.22 17.42 -30.64
C ASP A 192 -8.14 18.67 -29.74
N GLU A 193 -7.07 19.43 -29.91
CA GLU A 193 -7.03 20.86 -29.56
C GLU A 193 -6.03 21.54 -30.52
N LYS A 194 -6.47 21.66 -31.77
CA LYS A 194 -6.02 22.63 -32.75
C LYS A 194 -7.23 23.02 -33.56
N ASP A 195 -7.83 24.16 -33.21
CA ASP A 195 -8.05 25.32 -34.09
C ASP A 195 -8.68 26.45 -33.26
#